data_AF-A0A2I1HVM8-F1
#
_entry.id   AF-A0A2I1HVM8-F1
#
_cell.length_a   1.000
_cell.length_b   1.000
_cell.length_c   1.000
_cell.angle_alpha   90.00
_cell.angle_beta   90.00
_cell.angle_gamma   90.00
#
_symmetry.space_group_name_H-M   'P 1'
#
loop_
_entity.id
_entity.type
_entity.pdbx_description
1 polymer ?
#
loop_
_entity_poly.entity_id
_entity_poly.type
_entity_poly.pdbx_seq_one_letter_code
_entity_poly.pdbx_strand_id
1 'polypeptide(L)'
;MCNELSGKILRDTLGFESDGRILEQTWQKEFYRIGTQVLGRNHFLSFEVGSVFGCEGKIVFYVDKLDWAIEFLRDGEDMAKHKRKFEPGGEYREIVKYAKSIAIIDICSKGRVDTCNEAKKVQEMKADFIYVSCSKDFDAFKIECLGKETVIIKV
;
A
#
# COMPACT_ATOMS: atom_id res chain seq x y z
N MET A 1 -13.79 0.52 -9.03
CA MET A 1 -14.41 1.85 -9.18
C MET A 1 -13.28 2.85 -9.40
N CYS A 2 -13.04 3.20 -10.65
CA CYS A 2 -12.15 4.28 -11.03
C CYS A 2 -13.06 5.44 -11.43
N ASN A 3 -13.18 6.44 -10.57
CA ASN A 3 -13.84 7.68 -10.97
C ASN A 3 -12.78 8.44 -11.77
N GLU A 4 -13.12 9.00 -12.94
CA GLU A 4 -12.20 9.80 -13.78
C GLU A 4 -11.44 10.90 -12.98
N LEU A 5 -12.01 11.28 -11.82
CA LEU A 5 -11.43 12.20 -10.85
C LEU A 5 -10.14 11.71 -10.17
N SER A 6 -9.90 10.40 -10.00
CA SER A 6 -8.78 9.91 -9.17
C SER A 6 -7.41 10.17 -9.79
N GLY A 7 -7.26 9.92 -11.10
CA GLY A 7 -6.01 10.21 -11.81
C GLY A 7 -5.72 11.70 -11.83
N LYS A 8 -6.76 12.53 -12.04
CA LYS A 8 -6.62 13.99 -12.00
C LYS A 8 -6.20 14.50 -10.62
N ILE A 9 -6.83 14.02 -9.54
CA ILE A 9 -6.46 14.39 -8.17
C ILE A 9 -5.00 14.06 -7.87
N LEU A 10 -4.51 12.89 -8.30
CA LEU A 10 -3.11 12.50 -8.11
C LEU A 10 -2.13 13.33 -8.95
N ARG A 11 -2.53 13.82 -10.13
CA ARG A 11 -1.69 14.73 -10.94
C ARG A 11 -1.65 16.15 -10.37
N ASP A 12 -2.77 16.62 -9.84
CA ASP A 12 -2.95 18.00 -9.37
C ASP A 12 -2.63 18.17 -7.87
N THR A 13 -2.30 17.09 -7.17
CA THR A 13 -1.95 17.13 -5.73
C THR A 13 -0.62 17.86 -5.50
N LEU A 14 -0.49 18.52 -4.34
CA LEU A 14 0.80 19.04 -3.85
C LEU A 14 1.61 17.97 -3.11
N GLY A 15 1.12 16.73 -3.09
CA GLY A 15 1.70 15.60 -2.38
C GLY A 15 2.92 14.97 -3.05
N PHE A 16 3.76 15.77 -3.70
CA PHE A 16 4.99 15.34 -4.37
C PHE A 16 6.24 15.76 -3.59
N GLU A 17 7.29 14.95 -3.66
CA GLU A 17 8.64 15.31 -3.26
C GLU A 17 9.35 16.14 -4.34
N SER A 18 10.50 16.71 -4.00
CA SER A 18 11.33 17.52 -4.91
C SER A 18 11.81 16.75 -6.14
N ASP A 19 11.83 15.43 -6.09
CA ASP A 19 12.15 14.55 -7.22
C ASP A 19 10.92 14.15 -8.08
N GLY A 20 9.76 14.74 -7.78
CA GLY A 20 8.51 14.52 -8.51
C GLY A 20 7.82 13.20 -8.17
N ARG A 21 8.26 12.44 -7.17
CA ARG A 21 7.57 11.25 -6.68
C ARG A 21 6.45 11.61 -5.71
N ILE A 22 5.36 10.86 -5.74
CA ILE A 22 4.28 11.03 -4.75
C ILE A 22 4.80 10.59 -3.37
N LEU A 23 4.50 11.39 -2.34
CA LEU A 23 4.76 11.07 -0.93
C LEU A 23 3.98 9.84 -0.50
N GLU A 24 4.59 8.97 0.32
CA GLU A 24 3.91 7.81 0.90
C GLU A 24 2.60 8.21 1.61
N GLN A 25 2.62 9.32 2.35
CA GLN A 25 1.43 9.85 3.03
C GLN A 25 0.29 10.23 2.08
N THR A 26 0.60 10.67 0.86
CA THR A 26 -0.42 10.97 -0.16
C THR A 26 -1.11 9.68 -0.59
N TRP A 27 -0.35 8.60 -0.80
CA TRP A 27 -0.92 7.28 -1.09
C TRP A 27 -1.76 6.74 0.06
N GLN A 28 -1.28 6.86 1.30
CA GLN A 28 -2.02 6.45 2.49
C GLN A 28 -3.36 7.21 2.59
N LYS A 29 -3.37 8.52 2.41
CA LYS A 29 -4.60 9.34 2.46
C LYS A 29 -5.60 8.95 1.38
N GLU A 30 -5.14 8.71 0.15
CA GLU A 30 -6.02 8.28 -0.93
C GLU A 30 -6.54 6.85 -0.73
N PHE A 31 -5.70 5.95 -0.21
CA PHE A 31 -6.12 4.62 0.19
C PHE A 31 -7.18 4.68 1.29
N TYR A 32 -7.00 5.54 2.28
CA TYR A 32 -7.99 5.75 3.34
C TYR A 32 -9.32 6.27 2.78
N ARG A 33 -9.26 7.32 1.94
CA ARG A 33 -10.43 7.96 1.34
C ARG A 33 -11.26 6.99 0.51
N ILE A 34 -10.61 6.18 -0.34
CA ILE A 34 -11.32 5.19 -1.17
C ILE A 34 -11.68 3.94 -0.37
N GLY A 35 -10.79 3.47 0.50
CA GLY A 35 -11.01 2.27 1.31
C GLY A 35 -12.24 2.40 2.20
N THR A 36 -12.40 3.54 2.88
CA THR A 36 -13.61 3.82 3.68
C THR A 36 -14.89 3.86 2.84
N GLN A 37 -14.84 4.35 1.60
CA GLN A 37 -15.99 4.33 0.69
C GLN A 37 -16.33 2.91 0.22
N VAL A 38 -15.32 2.10 -0.11
CA VAL A 38 -15.50 0.74 -0.63
C VAL A 38 -15.98 -0.22 0.47
N LEU A 39 -15.39 -0.13 1.66
CA LEU A 39 -15.77 -0.96 2.81
C LEU A 39 -17.16 -0.59 3.35
N GLY A 40 -17.60 0.64 3.11
CA GLY A 40 -18.91 1.13 3.51
C GLY A 40 -19.10 1.11 5.03
N ARG A 41 -20.32 0.83 5.49
CA ARG A 41 -20.66 0.81 6.92
C ARG A 41 -20.37 -0.53 7.62
N ASN A 42 -19.93 -1.53 6.86
CA ASN A 42 -19.73 -2.87 7.38
C ASN A 42 -18.38 -3.03 8.07
N HIS A 43 -17.38 -2.28 7.59
CA HIS A 43 -16.03 -2.29 8.14
C HIS A 43 -15.48 -0.87 8.32
N PHE A 44 -14.68 -0.69 9.36
CA PHE A 44 -13.88 0.46 9.66
C PHE A 44 -12.45 0.21 9.21
N LEU A 45 -11.97 1.05 8.29
CA LEU A 45 -10.56 1.23 8.02
C LEU A 45 -10.02 2.23 9.04
N SER A 46 -9.19 1.77 9.98
CA SER A 46 -8.61 2.61 11.03
C SER A 46 -7.16 2.92 10.71
N PHE A 47 -6.74 4.17 10.91
CA PHE A 47 -5.39 4.67 10.62
C PHE A 47 -4.55 4.79 11.90
N GLU A 48 -3.26 4.48 11.85
CA GLU A 48 -2.30 4.61 12.97
C GLU A 48 -2.71 3.91 14.28
N VAL A 49 -3.16 2.66 14.20
CA VAL A 49 -3.81 1.97 15.34
C VAL A 49 -2.87 1.22 16.29
N GLY A 50 -1.55 1.29 16.12
CA GLY A 50 -0.62 0.44 16.86
C GLY A 50 -0.80 0.47 18.39
N SER A 51 -1.01 1.66 18.97
CA SER A 51 -1.21 1.83 20.42
C SER A 51 -2.46 1.14 20.96
N VAL A 52 -3.51 1.01 20.16
CA VAL A 52 -4.76 0.32 20.54
C VAL A 52 -4.50 -1.16 20.80
N PHE A 53 -3.55 -1.76 20.09
CA PHE A 53 -3.16 -3.16 20.24
C PHE A 53 -1.98 -3.35 21.20
N GLY A 54 -1.44 -2.27 21.79
CA GLY A 54 -0.22 -2.33 22.61
C GLY A 54 1.06 -2.54 21.79
N CYS A 55 1.05 -2.21 20.50
CA CYS A 55 2.26 -2.20 19.67
C CYS A 55 3.14 -0.99 19.99
N GLU A 56 4.45 -1.17 19.86
CA GLU A 56 5.43 -0.08 19.99
C GLU A 56 5.41 0.82 18.75
N GLY A 57 5.18 0.23 17.58
CA GLY A 57 5.11 0.96 16.31
C GLY A 57 3.67 1.36 15.95
N LYS A 58 3.56 2.33 15.04
CA LYS A 58 2.29 2.74 14.42
C LYS A 58 2.05 1.94 13.14
N ILE A 59 1.08 1.05 13.16
CA ILE A 59 0.63 0.32 11.97
C ILE A 59 -0.18 1.28 11.11
N VAL A 60 0.09 1.30 9.81
CA VAL A 60 -0.55 2.27 8.91
C VAL A 60 -2.07 2.08 8.91
N PHE A 61 -2.58 0.88 8.63
CA PHE A 61 -4.02 0.61 8.71
C PHE A 61 -4.39 -0.72 9.35
N TYR A 62 -5.61 -0.77 9.89
CA TYR A 62 -6.29 -2.00 10.28
C TYR A 62 -7.74 -1.99 9.81
N VAL A 63 -8.23 -3.14 9.31
CA VAL A 63 -9.62 -3.32 8.89
C VAL A 63 -10.35 -4.20 9.88
N ASP A 64 -11.34 -3.64 10.59
CA ASP A 64 -12.09 -4.38 11.60
C ASP A 64 -12.93 -5.52 10.98
N LYS A 65 -13.19 -6.56 11.79
CA LYS A 65 -13.95 -7.78 11.46
C LYS A 65 -13.31 -8.69 10.40
N LEU A 66 -12.57 -8.12 9.46
CA LEU A 66 -11.69 -8.85 8.55
C LEU A 66 -10.35 -9.16 9.22
N ASP A 67 -9.98 -8.38 10.23
CA ASP A 67 -8.76 -8.47 11.00
C ASP A 67 -7.51 -8.39 10.10
N TRP A 68 -7.51 -7.42 9.18
CA TRP A 68 -6.39 -7.18 8.27
C TRP A 68 -5.47 -6.10 8.82
N ALA A 69 -4.18 -6.39 8.92
CA ALA A 69 -3.16 -5.38 9.20
C ALA A 69 -2.46 -4.98 7.90
N ILE A 70 -2.40 -3.68 7.61
CA ILE A 70 -1.86 -3.17 6.35
C ILE A 70 -0.74 -2.17 6.64
N GLU A 71 0.41 -2.41 6.04
CA GLU A 71 1.58 -1.53 6.04
C GLU A 71 1.76 -0.95 4.63
N PHE A 72 2.29 0.27 4.55
CA PHE A 72 2.64 0.93 3.30
C PHE A 72 4.14 1.18 3.24
N LEU A 73 4.67 1.15 2.02
CA LEU A 73 5.97 1.67 1.67
C LEU A 73 5.96 2.14 0.22
N ARG A 74 7.05 2.77 -0.20
CA ARG A 74 7.20 3.32 -1.54
C ARG A 74 8.50 2.85 -2.19
N ASP A 75 8.44 2.55 -3.48
CA ASP A 75 9.59 2.24 -4.35
C ASP A 75 10.55 1.14 -3.83
N GLY A 76 10.02 0.21 -3.04
CA GLY A 76 10.79 -0.85 -2.38
C GLY A 76 11.78 -0.34 -1.34
N GLU A 77 11.55 0.85 -0.77
CA GLU A 77 12.37 1.40 0.30
C GLU A 77 12.23 0.57 1.57
N ASP A 78 13.36 0.13 2.13
CA ASP A 78 13.41 -0.55 3.43
C ASP A 78 12.46 -1.77 3.60
N MET A 79 12.14 -2.51 2.54
CA MET A 79 11.22 -3.65 2.58
C MET A 79 11.50 -4.64 3.73
N ALA A 80 12.78 -4.94 3.97
CA ALA A 80 13.20 -5.85 5.04
C ALA A 80 12.89 -5.28 6.44
N LYS A 81 12.96 -3.95 6.61
CA LYS A 81 12.57 -3.28 7.85
C LYS A 81 11.06 -3.36 8.06
N HIS A 82 10.25 -3.06 7.03
CA HIS A 82 8.79 -3.17 7.13
C HIS A 82 8.34 -4.60 7.44
N LYS A 83 8.94 -5.61 6.80
CA LYS A 83 8.64 -7.01 7.11
C LYS A 83 9.00 -7.39 8.55
N ARG A 84 10.18 -6.96 9.04
CA ARG A 84 10.64 -7.23 10.41
C ARG A 84 9.71 -6.68 11.48
N LYS A 85 8.94 -5.63 11.21
CA LYS A 85 7.95 -5.12 12.18
C LYS A 85 6.89 -6.17 12.54
N PHE A 86 6.55 -7.07 11.61
CA PHE A 86 5.58 -8.15 11.81
C PHE A 86 6.20 -9.47 12.30
N GLU A 87 7.52 -9.55 12.44
CA GLU A 87 8.19 -10.76 12.95
C GLU A 87 8.00 -10.91 14.47
N PRO A 88 8.23 -12.12 15.04
CA PRO A 88 8.29 -12.29 16.48
C PRO A 88 9.30 -11.32 17.12
N GLY A 89 8.83 -10.49 18.05
CA GLY A 89 9.65 -9.45 18.69
C GLY A 89 9.72 -8.13 17.91
N GLY A 90 9.10 -8.03 16.74
CA GLY A 90 8.96 -6.80 15.99
C GLY A 90 7.99 -5.81 16.63
N GLU A 91 8.00 -4.57 16.12
CA GLU A 91 7.18 -3.45 16.62
C GLU A 91 5.67 -3.74 16.62
N TYR A 92 5.21 -4.64 15.73
CA TYR A 92 3.82 -5.03 15.54
C TYR A 92 3.49 -6.41 16.13
N ARG A 93 4.36 -6.97 16.99
CA ARG A 93 4.17 -8.32 17.56
C ARG A 93 2.80 -8.57 18.18
N GLU A 94 2.17 -7.53 18.74
CA GLU A 94 0.85 -7.68 19.37
C GLU A 94 -0.27 -7.79 18.33
N ILE A 95 -0.25 -7.02 17.23
CA ILE A 95 -1.30 -7.10 16.21
C ILE A 95 -1.29 -8.44 15.48
N VAL A 96 -0.11 -9.04 15.28
CA VAL A 96 0.05 -10.31 14.55
C VAL A 96 -0.72 -11.45 15.24
N LYS A 97 -0.98 -11.33 16.55
CA LYS A 97 -1.80 -12.28 17.31
C LYS A 97 -3.28 -12.22 16.94
N TYR A 98 -3.76 -11.07 16.47
CA TYR A 98 -5.16 -10.82 16.15
C TYR A 98 -5.43 -10.77 14.65
N ALA A 99 -4.45 -10.34 13.84
CA ALA A 99 -4.59 -10.19 12.41
C ALA A 99 -4.73 -11.56 11.73
N LYS A 100 -5.82 -11.77 10.99
CA LYS A 100 -6.01 -12.94 10.12
C LYS A 100 -5.20 -12.85 8.84
N SER A 101 -4.83 -11.63 8.42
CA SER A 101 -4.01 -11.40 7.23
C SER A 101 -3.18 -10.14 7.37
N ILE A 102 -2.00 -10.17 6.77
CA ILE A 102 -1.08 -9.04 6.71
C ILE A 102 -0.88 -8.68 5.24
N ALA A 103 -0.90 -7.40 4.93
CA ALA A 103 -0.55 -6.89 3.61
C ALA A 103 0.47 -5.76 3.75
N ILE A 104 1.57 -5.87 3.01
CA ILE A 104 2.60 -4.83 2.90
C ILE A 104 2.53 -4.30 1.47
N ILE A 105 1.94 -3.14 1.29
CA ILE A 105 1.69 -2.54 -0.02
C ILE A 105 2.89 -1.67 -0.40
N ASP A 106 3.62 -2.08 -1.41
CA ASP A 106 4.69 -1.30 -2.02
C ASP A 106 4.18 -0.62 -3.28
N ILE A 107 4.04 0.71 -3.23
CA ILE A 107 3.67 1.49 -4.40
C ILE A 107 4.94 1.98 -5.09
N CYS A 108 5.19 1.40 -6.25
CA CYS A 108 6.31 1.72 -7.12
C CYS A 108 5.92 2.82 -8.12
N SER A 109 6.61 3.95 -8.01
CA SER A 109 6.64 5.02 -9.00
C SER A 109 7.79 4.84 -10.02
N LYS A 110 8.69 3.89 -9.77
CA LYS A 110 9.76 3.45 -10.69
C LYS A 110 9.12 2.84 -11.94
N GLY A 111 8.95 3.68 -12.95
CA GLY A 111 8.12 3.46 -14.14
C GLY A 111 7.79 4.76 -14.89
N ARG A 112 8.15 5.93 -14.34
CA ARG A 112 8.17 7.22 -15.09
C ARG A 112 9.17 7.27 -16.27
N VAL A 113 9.88 6.18 -16.56
CA VAL A 113 10.67 5.98 -17.78
C VAL A 113 9.89 5.03 -18.69
N ASP A 114 9.01 5.61 -19.51
CA ASP A 114 8.39 5.18 -20.79
C ASP A 114 7.92 3.73 -21.04
N THR A 115 8.11 2.76 -20.16
CA THR A 115 7.51 1.44 -20.33
C THR A 115 7.22 0.81 -18.99
N CYS A 116 6.04 0.20 -18.85
CA CYS A 116 5.73 -0.79 -17.82
C CYS A 116 6.63 -2.06 -17.91
N ASN A 117 7.76 -2.01 -18.63
CA ASN A 117 8.65 -3.12 -18.95
C ASN A 117 9.99 -3.10 -18.20
N GLU A 118 10.31 -2.05 -17.47
CA GLU A 118 11.48 -2.05 -16.57
C GLU A 118 11.06 -2.04 -15.08
N ALA A 119 10.04 -2.83 -14.75
CA ALA A 119 9.98 -3.39 -13.42
C ALA A 119 11.33 -4.09 -13.19
N LYS A 120 12.11 -3.63 -12.20
CA LYS A 120 13.31 -4.33 -11.74
C LYS A 120 13.06 -5.83 -11.83
N LYS A 121 13.89 -6.53 -12.61
CA LYS A 121 13.96 -8.00 -12.69
C LYS A 121 13.49 -8.56 -11.36
N VAL A 122 12.34 -9.24 -11.40
CA VAL A 122 11.69 -9.96 -10.30
C VAL A 122 12.65 -10.13 -9.12
N GLN A 123 12.64 -9.16 -8.20
CA GLN A 123 12.90 -9.55 -6.81
C GLN A 123 11.83 -10.58 -6.54
N GLU A 124 12.24 -11.81 -6.22
CA GLU A 124 11.31 -12.89 -5.88
C GLU A 124 10.18 -12.30 -5.04
N MET A 125 8.95 -12.37 -5.55
CA MET A 125 7.80 -11.77 -4.89
C MET A 125 7.73 -12.33 -3.48
N LYS A 126 7.67 -11.45 -2.49
CA LYS A 126 7.73 -11.86 -1.09
C LYS A 126 6.33 -12.13 -0.56
N ALA A 127 6.21 -13.10 0.34
CA ALA A 127 4.97 -13.33 1.07
C ALA A 127 4.54 -12.08 1.85
N ASP A 128 3.24 -11.82 1.86
CA ASP A 128 2.56 -10.64 2.41
C ASP A 128 2.77 -9.34 1.64
N PHE A 129 3.64 -9.30 0.62
CA PHE A 129 3.83 -8.09 -0.19
C PHE A 129 2.83 -8.03 -1.35
N ILE A 130 2.29 -6.82 -1.56
CA ILE A 130 1.48 -6.43 -2.71
C ILE A 130 2.25 -5.33 -3.43
N TYR A 131 2.63 -5.58 -4.68
CA TYR A 131 3.37 -4.63 -5.50
C TYR A 131 2.39 -3.90 -6.40
N VAL A 132 2.36 -2.58 -6.31
CA VAL A 132 1.51 -1.73 -7.15
C VAL A 132 2.41 -0.82 -7.97
N SER A 133 2.42 -0.98 -9.28
CA SER A 133 3.07 -0.05 -10.19
C SER A 133 2.04 0.82 -10.90
N CYS A 134 2.37 2.09 -11.09
CA CYS A 134 1.51 3.05 -11.77
C CYS A 134 2.22 3.67 -12.98
N SER A 135 1.45 3.91 -14.03
CA SER A 135 1.81 4.74 -15.18
C SER A 135 2.14 6.18 -14.74
N LYS A 136 2.90 6.89 -15.58
CA LYS A 136 3.30 8.28 -15.34
C LYS A 136 2.11 9.22 -15.12
N ASP A 137 1.01 8.96 -15.83
CA ASP A 137 -0.20 9.79 -15.81
C ASP A 137 -1.29 9.25 -14.89
N PHE A 138 -1.03 8.15 -14.16
CA PHE A 138 -1.99 7.47 -13.29
C PHE A 138 -3.27 7.00 -14.00
N ASP A 139 -3.17 6.68 -15.29
CA ASP A 139 -4.24 6.12 -16.11
C ASP A 139 -4.21 4.58 -16.16
N ALA A 140 -3.09 3.98 -15.79
CA ALA A 140 -2.94 2.54 -15.62
C ALA A 140 -2.21 2.17 -14.33
N PHE A 141 -2.66 1.07 -13.73
CA PHE A 141 -2.07 0.44 -12.55
C PHE A 141 -1.89 -1.05 -12.81
N LYS A 142 -0.78 -1.62 -12.31
CA LYS A 142 -0.51 -3.05 -12.32
C LYS A 142 -0.29 -3.51 -10.89
N ILE A 143 -1.04 -4.51 -10.46
CA ILE A 143 -1.00 -5.10 -9.12
C ILE A 143 -0.48 -6.53 -9.24
N GLU A 144 0.53 -6.84 -8.44
CA GLU A 144 1.21 -8.12 -8.42
C GLU A 144 1.34 -8.63 -6.99
N CYS A 145 0.98 -9.89 -6.78
CA CYS A 145 1.11 -10.58 -5.49
C CYS A 145 1.63 -12.00 -5.73
N LEU A 146 2.40 -12.53 -4.79
CA LEU A 146 2.92 -13.89 -4.87
C LEU A 146 1.78 -14.92 -5.03
N GLY A 147 1.87 -15.74 -6.08
CA GLY A 147 0.90 -16.83 -6.33
C GLY A 147 -0.49 -16.35 -6.76
N LYS A 148 -0.64 -15.10 -7.20
CA LYS A 148 -1.88 -14.54 -7.74
C LYS A 148 -1.67 -14.06 -9.16
N GLU A 149 -2.75 -14.05 -9.94
CA GLU A 149 -2.74 -13.47 -11.27
C GLU A 149 -2.47 -11.97 -11.19
N THR A 150 -1.65 -11.45 -12.10
CA THR A 150 -1.40 -10.03 -12.26
C THR A 150 -2.70 -9.33 -12.66
N VAL A 151 -3.05 -8.26 -11.96
CA VAL A 151 -4.21 -7.43 -12.30
C VAL A 151 -3.73 -6.15 -12.95
N ILE A 152 -4.28 -5.81 -14.11
CA ILE A 152 -4.05 -4.54 -14.80
C ILE A 152 -5.35 -3.75 -14.79
N ILE A 153 -5.31 -2.53 -14.26
CA ILE A 153 -6.43 -1.61 -14.19
C ILE A 153 -6.11 -0.43 -15.09
N LYS A 154 -7.04 -0.09 -15.99
CA LYS A 154 -7.01 1.14 -16.79
C LYS A 154 -8.12 2.07 -16.32
N VAL A 155 -7.86 3.36 -16.25
CA VAL A 155 -8.71 4.43 -15.71
C VAL A 155 -9.08 5.41 -16.80
#